data_AF-A0A0A1UIF4-F1
#
_entry.id   AF-A0A0A1UIF4-F1
#
_cell.length_a   1.000
_cell.length_b   1.000
_cell.length_c   1.000
_cell.angle_alpha   90.00
_cell.angle_beta   90.00
_cell.angle_gamma   90.00
#
_symmetry.space_group_name_H-M   'P 1'
#
loop_
_entity.id
_entity.type
_entity.pdbx_description
1 polymer ?
#
loop_
_entity_poly.entity_id
_entity_poly.type
_entity_poly.pdbx_seq_one_letter_code
_entity_poly.pdbx_strand_id
1 'polypeptide(L)'
;MKLQVALKKIIREAAKDEGEKMTEGQESNGCRTVVFAMARHNLNTSLPVLFRLYTASSNPGPDCAIWEALCATMAHPDLFKSIDIVESSVSQSFVGGELGCSNPLAHVLTEAKWLYSDPQVGGMRIVPET
;
A
#
# COMPACT_ATOMS: atom_id res chain seq x y z
N MET A 1 8.81 4.98 18.18
CA MET A 1 9.58 3.70 18.28
C MET A 1 10.90 3.81 17.50
N LYS A 2 11.92 2.97 17.75
CA LYS A 2 13.20 3.02 17.01
C LYS A 2 13.02 2.89 15.49
N LEU A 3 12.09 2.02 15.06
CA LEU A 3 11.73 1.83 13.64
C LEU A 3 11.22 3.13 12.99
N GLN A 4 10.23 3.77 13.61
CA GLN A 4 9.68 5.04 13.13
C GLN A 4 10.76 6.13 12.97
N VAL A 5 11.66 6.26 13.96
CA VAL A 5 12.74 7.25 13.90
C VAL A 5 13.69 6.96 12.74
N ALA A 6 14.04 5.70 12.52
CA ALA A 6 14.90 5.29 11.40
C ALA A 6 14.22 5.56 10.04
N LEU A 7 12.96 5.21 9.89
CA LEU A 7 12.21 5.41 8.64
C LEU A 7 12.03 6.89 8.30
N LYS A 8 11.63 7.71 9.30
CA LYS A 8 11.54 9.17 9.11
C LYS A 8 12.86 9.78 8.66
N LYS A 9 13.98 9.33 9.24
CA LYS A 9 15.32 9.79 8.83
C LYS A 9 15.61 9.44 7.37
N ILE A 10 15.36 8.19 6.95
CA ILE A 10 15.57 7.74 5.56
C ILE A 10 14.72 8.56 4.59
N ILE A 11 13.44 8.76 4.91
CA ILE A 11 12.50 9.50 4.05
C ILE A 11 12.90 10.97 3.96
N ARG A 12 13.29 11.59 5.06
CA ARG A 12 13.85 12.96 5.04
C ARG A 12 15.08 13.08 4.14
N GLU A 13 15.95 12.07 4.13
CA GLU A 13 17.15 12.07 3.29
C GLU A 13 16.81 11.86 1.80
N ALA A 14 15.80 11.03 1.49
CA ALA A 14 15.42 10.69 0.12
C ALA A 14 14.45 11.71 -0.53
N ALA A 15 13.39 12.09 0.19
CA ALA A 15 12.31 12.96 -0.29
C ALA A 15 12.48 14.44 0.14
N LYS A 16 13.42 14.74 1.04
CA LYS A 16 13.60 16.07 1.68
C LYS A 16 12.44 16.51 2.57
N ASP A 17 11.38 15.72 2.65
CA ASP A 17 10.28 15.89 3.60
C ASP A 17 10.02 14.56 4.32
N GLU A 18 10.01 14.57 5.65
CA GLU A 18 9.65 13.38 6.44
C GLU A 18 8.14 13.12 6.48
N GLY A 19 7.33 14.12 6.13
CA GLY A 19 5.88 14.09 6.05
C GLY A 19 5.32 13.72 4.67
N GLU A 20 6.19 13.42 3.70
CA GLU A 20 5.82 13.08 2.32
C GLU A 20 4.68 12.06 2.30
N LYS A 21 3.56 12.47 1.71
CA LYS A 21 2.35 11.67 1.61
C LYS A 21 2.51 10.58 0.57
N MET A 22 1.81 9.47 0.76
CA MET A 22 1.80 8.35 -0.18
C MET A 22 1.41 8.80 -1.60
N THR A 23 0.40 9.65 -1.75
CA THR A 23 -0.20 10.00 -3.06
C THR A 23 0.20 11.37 -3.61
N GLU A 24 1.06 12.12 -2.93
CA GLU A 24 1.44 13.48 -3.33
C GLU A 24 2.52 13.44 -4.43
N GLY A 25 2.31 14.19 -5.52
CA GLY A 25 3.34 14.41 -6.56
C GLY A 25 3.55 13.32 -7.63
N GLN A 26 2.93 12.13 -7.53
CA GLN A 26 3.11 11.04 -8.51
C GLN A 26 1.99 10.94 -9.57
N GLU A 27 1.84 11.97 -10.40
CA GLU A 27 1.11 11.83 -11.69
C GLU A 27 2.05 11.54 -12.87
N SER A 28 3.37 11.61 -12.66
CA SER A 28 4.37 11.48 -13.73
C SER A 28 4.99 10.09 -13.77
N ASN A 29 4.88 9.38 -14.91
CA ASN A 29 5.69 8.27 -15.50
C ASN A 29 6.58 7.36 -14.62
N GLY A 30 6.40 7.32 -13.31
CA GLY A 30 7.22 6.61 -12.35
C GLY A 30 6.76 5.19 -12.12
N CYS A 31 7.55 4.45 -11.33
CA CYS A 31 7.20 3.09 -10.94
C CYS A 31 5.98 3.10 -10.02
N ARG A 32 4.86 2.52 -10.48
CA ARG A 32 3.66 2.33 -9.67
C ARG A 32 3.99 1.36 -8.53
N THR A 33 4.04 1.90 -7.32
CA THR A 33 4.40 1.15 -6.12
C THR A 33 3.19 1.05 -5.20
N VAL A 34 3.00 -0.15 -4.65
CA VAL A 34 1.99 -0.44 -3.64
C VAL A 34 2.63 -1.25 -2.52
N VAL A 35 2.28 -0.94 -1.28
CA VAL A 35 2.67 -1.73 -0.10
C VAL A 35 1.43 -2.25 0.62
N PHE A 36 1.57 -3.38 1.29
CA PHE A 36 0.46 -4.14 1.88
C PHE A 36 0.64 -4.25 3.39
N ALA A 37 -0.42 -3.98 4.13
CA ALA A 37 -0.51 -4.29 5.55
C ALA A 37 -1.88 -4.88 5.87
N MET A 38 -2.04 -5.52 7.01
CA MET A 38 -3.34 -5.99 7.49
C MET A 38 -3.91 -5.01 8.51
N ALA A 39 -5.20 -4.69 8.38
CA ALA A 39 -5.92 -4.05 9.48
C ALA A 39 -6.11 -5.06 10.62
N ARG A 40 -5.78 -4.66 11.85
CA ARG A 40 -5.76 -5.56 13.02
C ARG A 40 -7.11 -6.23 13.30
N HIS A 41 -8.21 -5.58 12.96
CA HIS A 41 -9.57 -6.12 13.14
C HIS A 41 -10.01 -7.05 11.99
N ASN A 42 -9.27 -7.12 10.89
CA ASN A 42 -9.61 -7.88 9.68
C ASN A 42 -8.59 -8.98 9.33
N LEU A 43 -7.88 -9.53 10.33
CA LEU A 43 -6.86 -10.56 10.07
C LEU A 43 -7.44 -11.85 9.47
N ASN A 44 -8.70 -12.17 9.79
CA ASN A 44 -9.34 -13.42 9.37
C ASN A 44 -9.82 -13.44 7.91
N THR A 45 -9.84 -12.29 7.23
CA THR A 45 -10.38 -12.18 5.87
C THR A 45 -9.31 -12.30 4.78
N SER A 46 -8.03 -12.37 5.15
CA SER A 46 -6.89 -12.34 4.23
C SER A 46 -6.93 -11.21 3.20
N LEU A 47 -7.64 -10.12 3.54
CA LEU A 47 -7.79 -8.93 2.71
C LEU A 47 -6.87 -7.83 3.27
N PRO A 48 -5.70 -7.60 2.63
CA PRO A 48 -4.80 -6.55 3.04
C PRO A 48 -5.35 -5.18 2.64
N VAL A 49 -4.91 -4.16 3.37
CA VAL A 49 -5.05 -2.77 2.98
C VAL A 49 -3.87 -2.38 2.09
N LEU A 50 -4.19 -1.69 0.99
CA LEU A 50 -3.24 -1.29 -0.03
C LEU A 50 -2.90 0.19 0.16
N PHE A 51 -1.63 0.48 0.41
CA PHE A 51 -1.09 1.85 0.42
C PHE A 51 -0.38 2.09 -0.90
N ARG A 52 -0.93 2.99 -1.71
CA ARG A 52 -0.50 3.23 -3.09
C ARG A 52 0.28 4.52 -3.18
N LEU A 53 1.36 4.50 -3.96
CA LEU A 53 2.11 5.71 -4.30
C LEU A 53 1.49 6.51 -5.45
N TYR A 54 0.33 6.08 -5.97
CA TYR A 54 -0.37 6.68 -7.10
C TYR A 54 -1.84 6.87 -6.75
N THR A 55 -2.48 7.80 -7.45
CA THR A 55 -3.91 8.04 -7.31
C THR A 55 -4.70 6.89 -7.94
N ALA A 56 -5.61 6.30 -7.18
CA ALA A 56 -6.56 5.31 -7.65
C ALA A 56 -7.96 5.94 -7.68
N SER A 57 -8.62 5.90 -8.84
CA SER A 57 -9.96 6.48 -9.02
C SER A 57 -11.05 5.69 -8.27
N SER A 58 -10.80 4.41 -8.01
CA SER A 58 -11.69 3.52 -7.27
C SER A 58 -10.92 2.92 -6.08
N ASN A 59 -11.55 2.92 -4.91
CA ASN A 59 -10.99 2.41 -3.65
C ASN A 59 -9.63 3.06 -3.29
N PRO A 60 -9.62 4.38 -2.98
CA PRO A 60 -8.41 5.06 -2.54
C PRO A 60 -7.86 4.38 -1.28
N GLY A 61 -6.54 4.25 -1.21
CA GLY A 61 -5.87 3.77 0.00
C GLY A 61 -5.85 4.84 1.10
N PRO A 62 -5.45 4.49 2.33
CA PRO A 62 -5.42 5.43 3.44
C PRO A 62 -4.52 6.64 3.16
N ASP A 63 -5.01 7.86 3.44
CA ASP A 63 -4.17 9.07 3.38
C ASP A 63 -3.16 9.10 4.53
N CYS A 64 -1.94 8.66 4.26
CA CYS A 64 -0.86 8.58 5.24
C CYS A 64 0.49 8.98 4.64
N ALA A 65 1.44 9.29 5.52
CA ALA A 65 2.83 9.51 5.14
C ALA A 65 3.50 8.17 4.77
N ILE A 66 4.53 8.22 3.92
CA ILE A 66 5.26 7.01 3.49
C ILE A 66 5.80 6.24 4.71
N TRP A 67 6.29 6.93 5.74
CA TRP A 67 6.82 6.27 6.94
C TRP A 67 5.76 5.49 7.72
N GLU A 68 4.49 5.90 7.68
CA GLU A 68 3.38 5.25 8.38
C GLU A 68 3.06 3.90 7.73
N ALA A 69 2.92 3.89 6.41
CA ALA A 69 2.68 2.65 5.67
C ALA A 69 3.84 1.66 5.76
N LEU A 70 5.10 2.14 5.78
CA LEU A 70 6.27 1.29 6.02
C LEU A 70 6.25 0.71 7.44
N CYS A 71 5.90 1.51 8.45
CA CYS A 71 5.71 1.00 9.81
C CYS A 71 4.58 -0.05 9.87
N ALA A 72 3.47 0.18 9.18
CA ALA A 72 2.35 -0.75 9.10
C ALA A 72 2.76 -2.10 8.51
N THR A 73 3.51 -2.07 7.41
CA THR A 73 4.00 -3.27 6.72
C THR A 73 4.98 -4.07 7.58
N MET A 74 5.78 -3.41 8.40
CA MET A 74 6.80 -4.04 9.26
C MET A 74 6.30 -4.38 10.67
N ALA A 75 5.05 -4.04 11.00
CA ALA A 75 4.51 -4.19 12.35
C ALA A 75 4.18 -5.65 12.67
N HIS A 76 5.16 -6.38 13.21
CA HIS A 76 5.01 -7.75 13.67
C HIS A 76 4.87 -7.82 15.21
N PRO A 77 3.87 -8.49 15.81
CA PRO A 77 3.58 -8.46 17.25
C PRO A 77 4.78 -8.76 18.15
N ASP A 78 5.66 -9.65 17.70
CA ASP A 78 6.86 -10.06 18.44
C ASP A 78 8.05 -9.09 18.30
N LEU A 79 8.03 -8.18 17.32
CA LEU A 79 9.17 -7.31 16.98
C LEU A 79 8.84 -5.82 17.08
N PHE A 80 7.70 -5.41 16.53
CA PHE A 80 7.27 -4.02 16.40
C PHE A 80 5.77 -3.88 16.70
N LYS A 81 5.40 -2.86 17.46
CA LYS A 81 3.99 -2.60 17.78
C LYS A 81 3.22 -2.22 16.52
N SER A 82 1.91 -2.45 16.55
CA SER A 82 1.01 -1.93 15.53
C SER A 82 1.08 -0.40 15.48
N ILE A 83 0.74 0.14 14.31
CA ILE A 83 0.62 1.58 14.09
C ILE A 83 -0.84 1.94 13.87
N ASP A 84 -1.25 3.05 14.45
CA ASP A 84 -2.57 3.61 14.25
C ASP A 84 -2.46 4.74 13.23
N ILE A 85 -3.21 4.65 12.14
CA ILE A 85 -3.33 5.69 11.11
C ILE A 85 -4.73 6.27 11.22
N VAL A 86 -4.83 7.59 11.27
CA VAL A 86 -6.11 8.31 11.42
C VAL A 86 -6.52 8.87 10.07
N GLU A 87 -7.64 8.40 9.55
CA GLU A 87 -8.24 8.90 8.32
C GLU A 87 -9.67 9.38 8.62
N SER A 88 -10.00 10.62 8.24
CA SER A 88 -11.35 11.18 8.39
C SER A 88 -11.98 11.00 9.79
N SER A 89 -11.17 11.12 10.84
CA SER A 89 -11.55 10.92 12.27
C SER A 89 -11.74 9.46 12.71
N VAL A 90 -11.47 8.49 11.83
CA VAL A 90 -11.45 7.07 12.17
C VAL A 90 -10.00 6.62 12.32
N SER A 91 -9.65 6.14 13.52
CA SER A 91 -8.34 5.52 13.76
C SER A 91 -8.41 4.04 13.44
N GLN A 92 -7.50 3.58 12.58
CA GLN A 92 -7.37 2.18 12.21
C GLN A 92 -5.97 1.67 12.57
N SER A 93 -5.91 0.53 13.26
CA SER A 93 -4.66 -0.10 13.67
C SER A 93 -4.20 -1.12 12.65
N PHE A 94 -2.92 -1.05 12.28
CA PHE A 94 -2.32 -1.88 11.23
C PHE A 94 -1.16 -2.73 11.76
N VAL A 95 -1.02 -3.90 11.15
CA VAL A 95 0.04 -4.88 11.37
C VAL A 95 0.54 -5.42 10.04
N GLY A 96 1.68 -6.11 10.03
CA GLY A 96 2.31 -6.59 8.82
C GLY A 96 1.45 -7.58 8.04
N GLY A 97 1.67 -7.61 6.72
CA GLY A 97 0.96 -8.48 5.78
C GLY A 97 1.06 -9.96 6.13
N GLU A 98 2.16 -10.38 6.75
CA GLU A 98 2.45 -11.74 7.16
C GLU A 98 1.41 -12.35 8.12
N LEU A 99 0.66 -11.52 8.86
CA LEU A 99 -0.32 -11.96 9.87
C LEU A 99 -1.72 -12.27 9.32
N GLY A 100 -1.90 -12.25 8.00
CA GLY A 100 -3.18 -12.61 7.37
C GLY A 100 -3.12 -12.75 5.86
N CYS A 101 -2.09 -12.20 5.22
CA CYS A 101 -1.82 -12.29 3.79
C CYS A 101 -0.31 -12.42 3.52
N SER A 102 0.29 -13.53 3.98
CA SER A 102 1.75 -13.74 3.87
C SER A 102 2.26 -13.86 2.43
N ASN A 103 1.38 -14.16 1.47
CA ASN A 103 1.68 -14.11 0.04
C ASN A 103 0.74 -13.11 -0.67
N PRO A 104 1.19 -11.87 -0.91
CA PRO A 104 0.35 -10.84 -1.54
C PRO A 104 0.26 -10.99 -3.07
N LEU A 105 0.85 -12.02 -3.68
CA LEU A 105 0.98 -12.10 -5.15
C LEU A 105 -0.37 -12.09 -5.88
N ALA A 106 -1.41 -12.71 -5.31
CA ALA A 106 -2.76 -12.65 -5.87
C ALA A 106 -3.32 -11.20 -5.88
N HIS A 107 -3.08 -10.44 -4.82
CA HIS A 107 -3.49 -9.04 -4.70
C HIS A 107 -2.66 -8.13 -5.63
N VAL A 108 -1.36 -8.39 -5.76
CA VAL A 108 -0.48 -7.70 -6.72
C VAL A 108 -0.95 -7.93 -8.16
N LEU A 109 -1.25 -9.18 -8.54
CA LEU A 109 -1.75 -9.50 -9.88
C LEU A 109 -3.10 -8.84 -10.15
N THR A 110 -3.97 -8.78 -9.13
CA THR A 110 -5.27 -8.11 -9.24
C THR A 110 -5.08 -6.62 -9.44
N GLU A 111 -4.23 -5.97 -8.63
CA GLU A 111 -3.91 -4.56 -8.76
C GLU A 111 -3.29 -4.24 -10.12
N ALA A 112 -2.34 -5.06 -10.60
CA ALA A 112 -1.72 -4.89 -11.91
C ALA A 112 -2.77 -5.02 -13.04
N LYS A 113 -3.68 -5.98 -12.95
CA LYS A 113 -4.80 -6.08 -13.90
C LYS A 113 -5.61 -4.81 -13.89
N TRP A 114 -6.02 -4.28 -12.74
CA TRP A 114 -6.78 -3.03 -12.68
C TRP A 114 -6.01 -1.83 -13.26
N LEU A 115 -4.71 -1.75 -13.01
CA LEU A 115 -3.85 -0.65 -13.45
C LEU A 115 -3.56 -0.63 -14.96
N TYR A 116 -3.51 -1.80 -15.58
CA TYR A 116 -3.12 -1.98 -16.98
C TYR A 116 -4.23 -2.56 -17.86
N SER A 117 -5.41 -2.86 -17.30
CA SER A 117 -6.60 -3.13 -18.09
C SER A 117 -7.08 -1.81 -18.66
N ASP A 118 -6.68 -1.57 -19.90
CA ASP A 118 -7.12 -0.43 -20.69
C ASP A 118 -8.65 -0.41 -20.78
N PRO A 119 -9.35 0.65 -20.29
CA PRO A 119 -10.79 0.79 -20.52
C PRO A 119 -11.15 0.90 -22.00
N GLN A 120 -10.18 1.15 -22.89
CA GLN A 120 -10.38 1.24 -24.34
C GLN A 120 -10.11 -0.06 -25.11
N VAL A 121 -9.58 -1.12 -24.48
CA VAL A 121 -9.46 -2.43 -25.13
C VAL A 121 -10.51 -3.37 -24.57
N GLY A 122 -11.75 -3.08 -24.93
CA GLY A 122 -12.77 -4.11 -25.09
C GLY A 122 -12.35 -5.04 -26.24
N GLY A 123 -11.50 -6.01 -25.95
CA GLY A 123 -11.10 -7.03 -26.92
C GLY A 123 -9.69 -7.55 -26.71
N MET A 124 -9.53 -8.48 -25.77
CA MET A 124 -8.48 -9.48 -25.89
C MET A 124 -8.80 -10.31 -27.14
N ARG A 125 -8.32 -9.86 -28.30
CA ARG A 125 -8.47 -10.58 -29.56
C ARG A 125 -7.52 -11.77 -29.49
N ILE A 126 -8.04 -12.89 -29.00
CA ILE A 126 -7.42 -14.21 -29.23
C ILE A 126 -7.43 -14.37 -30.76
N VAL A 127 -6.26 -14.25 -31.37
CA VAL A 127 -6.06 -14.68 -32.75
C VAL A 127 -6.07 -16.21 -32.72
N PRO A 128 -7.05 -16.89 -33.36
CA PRO A 128 -6.92 -18.32 -33.59
C PRO A 128 -5.88 -18.50 -34.70
N GLU A 129 -4.88 -19.34 -34.46
CA GLU A 129 -4.11 -19.92 -35.54
C GLU A 129 -5.02 -20.81 -36.38
N THR A 130 -5.30 -20.41 -37.63
CA THR A 130 -5.22 -21.30 -38.82
C THR A 130 -5.12 -20.45 -40.08
#